data_AF-A0A0R3IST9-F1
#
_entry.id   AF-A0A0R3IST9-F1
#
_cell.length_a   1.000
_cell.length_b   1.000
_cell.length_c   1.000
_cell.angle_alpha   90.00
_cell.angle_beta   90.00
_cell.angle_gamma   90.00
#
_symmetry.space_group_name_H-M   'P 1'
#
loop_
_entity.id
_entity.type
_entity.pdbx_description
1 polymer ?
#
loop_
_entity_poly.entity_id
_entity_poly.type
_entity_poly.pdbx_seq_one_letter_code
_entity_poly.pdbx_strand_id
1 'polypeptide(L)'
;MNLTYSRKATLVFLVLVAATCISLLLDAEKGYGHNISSIIVAITFVKIWLVGNYFMELREAPGVLQFLFGGYVASVLAILLGFFYV
;
A
#
# COMPACT_ATOMS: atom_id res chain seq x y z
N MET A 1 13.18 25.57 -4.79
CA MET A 1 12.95 24.14 -4.48
C MET A 1 12.19 24.03 -3.17
N ASN A 2 10.92 23.62 -3.21
CA ASN A 2 10.05 23.58 -2.03
C ASN A 2 10.49 22.47 -1.05
N LEU A 3 11.26 22.84 -0.02
CA LEU A 3 11.80 21.94 1.02
C LEU A 3 10.70 21.10 1.72
N THR A 4 9.47 21.60 1.77
CA THR A 4 8.32 20.94 2.41
C THR A 4 7.84 19.70 1.65
N TYR A 5 7.96 19.67 0.32
CA TYR A 5 7.50 18.54 -0.50
C TYR A 5 8.41 17.32 -0.32
N SER A 6 9.72 17.57 -0.33
CA SER A 6 10.75 16.55 -0.11
C SER A 6 10.59 15.88 1.26
N ARG A 7 10.34 16.66 2.32
CA ARG A 7 10.15 16.12 3.68
C ARG A 7 8.98 15.13 3.77
N LYS A 8 7.85 15.43 3.13
CA LYS A 8 6.68 14.53 3.10
C LYS A 8 6.97 13.25 2.32
N ALA A 9 7.61 13.37 1.16
CA ALA A 9 8.01 12.22 0.36
C ALA A 9 9.00 11.31 1.11
N THR A 10 9.98 11.89 1.83
CA THR A 10 10.92 11.13 2.66
C THR A 10 10.23 10.39 3.82
N LEU A 11 9.23 11.00 4.46
CA LEU A 11 8.46 10.31 5.50
C LEU A 11 7.67 9.13 4.92
N VAL A 12 7.01 9.32 3.78
CA VAL A 12 6.28 8.24 3.10
C VAL A 12 7.22 7.13 2.63
N PHE A 13 8.41 7.49 2.16
CA PHE A 13 9.48 6.53 1.87
C PHE A 13 9.83 5.68 3.09
N LEU A 14 10.05 6.31 4.25
CA LEU A 14 10.41 5.61 5.47
C LEU A 14 9.29 4.65 5.92
N VAL A 15 8.02 5.06 5.79
CA VAL A 15 6.86 4.20 6.04
C VAL A 15 6.85 2.99 5.08
N LEU A 16 7.13 3.19 3.79
CA LEU A 16 7.20 2.10 2.81
C LEU A 16 8.35 1.12 3.10
N VAL A 17 9.50 1.62 3.55
CA VAL A 17 10.64 0.80 3.99
C VAL A 17 10.23 -0.02 5.21
N ALA A 18 9.65 0.60 6.22
CA ALA A 18 9.16 -0.09 7.42
C ALA A 18 8.11 -1.17 7.06
N ALA A 19 7.13 -0.84 6.21
CA ALA A 19 6.13 -1.80 5.73
C ALA A 19 6.76 -2.98 4.98
N THR A 20 7.86 -2.75 4.25
CA THR A 20 8.60 -3.82 3.58
C THR A 20 9.36 -4.70 4.56
N CYS A 21 10.04 -4.12 5.55
CA CYS A 21 10.68 -4.90 6.62
C CYS A 21 9.65 -5.75 7.38
N ILE A 22 8.51 -5.16 7.76
CA ILE A 22 7.41 -5.87 8.42
C ILE A 22 6.93 -7.03 7.54
N SER A 23 6.69 -6.80 6.25
CA SER A 23 6.25 -7.86 5.34
C SER A 23 7.27 -8.98 5.20
N LEU A 24 8.58 -8.69 5.23
CA LEU A 24 9.65 -9.69 5.18
C LEU A 24 9.75 -10.47 6.50
N LEU A 25 9.54 -9.81 7.64
CA LEU A 25 9.47 -10.46 8.95
C LEU A 25 8.29 -11.43 9.01
N LEU A 26 7.09 -10.99 8.59
CA LEU A 26 5.90 -11.83 8.51
C LEU A 26 6.09 -13.01 7.54
N ASP A 27 6.77 -12.78 6.42
CA ASP A 27 7.08 -13.83 5.43
C ASP A 27 8.21 -14.78 5.90
N ALA A 28 9.06 -14.38 6.85
CA ALA A 28 10.09 -15.23 7.43
C ALA A 28 9.50 -16.22 8.47
N GLU A 29 8.41 -15.85 9.13
CA GLU A 29 7.68 -16.69 10.08
C GLU A 29 6.75 -17.71 9.40
N LYS A 30 7.09 -18.20 8.19
CA LYS A 30 6.30 -19.17 7.41
C LYS A 30 5.92 -20.39 8.27
N GLY A 31 4.69 -20.38 8.79
CA GLY A 31 4.16 -21.42 9.67
C GLY A 31 2.77 -21.13 10.22
N TYR A 32 2.34 -19.86 10.24
CA TYR A 32 1.07 -19.45 10.84
C TYR A 32 -0.01 -19.15 9.80
N GLY A 33 -0.70 -20.20 9.33
CA GLY A 33 -2.10 -20.16 8.87
C GLY A 33 -2.55 -19.17 7.77
N HIS A 34 -3.78 -19.37 7.32
CA HIS A 34 -4.44 -18.57 6.29
C HIS A 34 -4.51 -17.05 6.61
N ASN A 35 -4.49 -16.70 7.90
CA ASN A 35 -4.64 -15.33 8.39
C ASN A 35 -3.43 -14.43 8.07
N ILE A 36 -2.20 -14.96 8.04
CA ILE A 36 -1.01 -14.13 7.78
C ILE A 36 -0.95 -13.70 6.31
N SER A 37 -1.34 -14.57 5.38
CA SER A 37 -1.37 -14.24 3.97
C SER A 37 -2.31 -13.07 3.66
N SER A 38 -3.49 -13.04 4.31
CA SER A 38 -4.44 -11.91 4.23
C SER A 38 -3.83 -10.59 4.73
N ILE A 39 -3.07 -10.63 5.83
CA ILE A 39 -2.38 -9.46 6.39
C ILE A 39 -1.30 -8.94 5.43
N ILE A 40 -0.48 -9.83 4.84
CA ILE A 40 0.55 -9.46 3.88
C ILE A 40 -0.06 -8.81 2.63
N VAL A 41 -1.19 -9.33 2.17
CA VAL A 41 -1.94 -8.73 1.05
C VAL A 41 -2.45 -7.33 1.42
N ALA A 42 -3.04 -7.16 2.61
CA ALA A 42 -3.47 -5.84 3.07
C ALA A 42 -2.30 -4.84 3.12
N ILE A 43 -1.15 -5.23 3.67
CA ILE A 43 0.06 -4.38 3.71
C ILE A 43 0.51 -4.00 2.29
N THR A 44 0.45 -4.94 1.35
CA THR A 44 0.83 -4.70 -0.04
C THR A 44 -0.07 -3.66 -0.70
N PHE A 45 -1.39 -3.73 -0.50
CA PHE A 45 -2.32 -2.75 -1.04
C PHE A 45 -2.16 -1.36 -0.42
N VAL A 46 -1.88 -1.28 0.88
CA VAL A 46 -1.53 -0.01 1.55
C VAL A 46 -0.28 0.60 0.92
N LYS A 47 0.74 -0.20 0.62
CA LYS A 47 1.95 0.26 -0.09
C LYS A 47 1.62 0.79 -1.49
N ILE A 48 0.80 0.08 -2.27
CA ILE A 48 0.38 0.52 -3.62
C ILE A 48 -0.32 1.87 -3.55
N TRP A 49 -1.22 2.07 -2.58
CA TRP A 49 -1.92 3.33 -2.38
C TRP A 49 -0.96 4.49 -2.02
N LEU A 50 -0.02 4.25 -1.10
CA LEU A 50 1.01 5.23 -0.72
C LEU A 50 1.93 5.60 -1.90
N VAL A 51 2.38 4.61 -2.67
CA VAL A 51 3.24 4.85 -3.85
C VAL A 51 2.46 5.63 -4.91
N GLY A 52 1.25 5.22 -5.24
CA GLY A 52 0.40 5.91 -6.20
C GLY A 52 0.17 7.36 -5.80
N ASN A 53 -0.19 7.62 -4.54
CA ASN A 53 -0.57 8.96 -4.10
C ASN A 53 0.60 9.90 -3.79
N TYR A 54 1.83 9.41 -3.56
CA TYR A 54 2.95 10.26 -3.13
C TYR A 54 4.18 10.20 -4.03
N PHE A 55 4.36 9.15 -4.83
CA PHE A 55 5.52 8.98 -5.72
C PHE A 55 5.16 9.06 -7.20
N MET A 56 3.96 8.62 -7.56
CA MET A 56 3.39 8.98 -8.86
C MET A 56 2.69 10.33 -8.71
N GLU A 57 2.79 11.19 -9.71
CA GLU A 57 2.20 12.54 -9.72
C GLU A 57 0.65 12.55 -9.68
N LEU A 58 0.00 11.44 -9.28
CA LEU A 58 -1.43 11.30 -9.06
C LEU A 58 -1.98 12.25 -7.98
N ARG A 59 -1.13 12.81 -7.12
CA ARG A 59 -1.54 13.87 -6.17
C ARG A 59 -1.86 15.18 -6.84
N GLU A 60 -1.23 15.45 -7.98
CA GLU A 60 -1.45 16.68 -8.78
C GLU A 60 -2.35 16.40 -9.99
N ALA A 61 -2.74 15.13 -10.19
CA ALA A 61 -3.69 14.73 -11.20
C ALA A 61 -5.13 15.16 -10.83
N PRO A 62 -6.01 15.37 -11.84
CA PRO A 62 -7.41 15.69 -11.61
C PRO A 62 -8.07 14.64 -10.69
N GLY A 63 -8.82 15.11 -9.68
CA GLY A 63 -9.31 14.27 -8.57
C GLY A 63 -10.16 13.06 -8.99
N VAL A 64 -10.74 13.08 -10.19
CA VAL A 64 -11.43 11.91 -10.78
C VAL A 64 -10.47 10.73 -10.94
N LEU A 65 -9.24 10.96 -11.39
CA LEU A 65 -8.25 9.92 -11.60
C LEU A 65 -7.75 9.34 -10.27
N GLN A 66 -7.59 10.19 -9.26
CA GLN A 66 -7.24 9.77 -7.91
C GLN A 66 -8.34 8.89 -7.29
N PHE A 67 -9.61 9.25 -7.52
CA PHE A 67 -10.75 8.45 -7.05
C PHE A 67 -10.86 7.12 -7.79
N LEU A 68 -10.68 7.10 -9.12
CA LEU A 68 -10.67 5.86 -9.91
C LEU A 68 -9.52 4.93 -9.48
N PHE A 69 -8.33 5.48 -9.25
CA PHE A 69 -7.20 4.71 -8.74
C PHE A 69 -7.47 4.15 -7.35
N GLY A 70 -7.95 4.98 -6.41
CA GLY A 70 -8.30 4.53 -5.06
C GLY A 70 -9.40 3.47 -5.07
N GLY A 71 -10.44 3.65 -5.90
CA GLY A 71 -11.52 2.71 -6.09
C GLY A 71 -11.04 1.38 -6.67
N TYR A 72 -10.14 1.40 -7.66
CA TYR A 72 -9.51 0.21 -8.22
C TYR A 72 -8.72 -0.56 -7.16
N VAL A 73 -7.82 0.14 -6.43
CA VAL A 73 -7.01 -0.46 -5.37
C VAL A 73 -7.90 -1.10 -4.29
N ALA A 74 -8.95 -0.40 -3.84
CA ALA A 74 -9.89 -0.91 -2.85
C ALA A 74 -10.70 -2.11 -3.37
N SER A 75 -11.15 -2.08 -4.62
CA SER A 75 -11.94 -3.16 -5.23
C SER A 75 -11.12 -4.44 -5.35
N VAL A 76 -9.87 -4.35 -5.84
CA VAL A 76 -9.00 -5.52 -5.98
C VAL A 76 -8.61 -6.07 -4.60
N LEU A 77 -8.36 -5.20 -3.62
CA LEU A 77 -8.14 -5.65 -2.23
C LEU A 77 -9.34 -6.43 -1.69
N ALA A 78 -10.56 -5.92 -1.88
CA ALA A 78 -11.77 -6.59 -1.41
C ALA A 78 -11.96 -7.96 -2.07
N ILE A 79 -11.70 -8.07 -3.39
CA ILE A 79 -11.79 -9.33 -4.12
C ILE A 79 -10.76 -10.34 -3.58
N LEU A 80 -9.51 -9.91 -3.40
CA LEU A 80 -8.45 -10.78 -2.88
C LEU A 80 -8.73 -11.23 -1.46
N LEU A 81 -9.16 -10.32 -0.58
CA LEU A 81 -9.56 -10.67 0.78
C LEU A 81 -10.75 -11.64 0.77
N GLY A 82 -11.74 -11.45 -0.11
CA GLY A 82 -12.84 -12.40 -0.27
C GLY A 82 -12.35 -13.82 -0.56
N PHE A 83 -11.30 -13.96 -1.37
CA PHE A 83 -10.67 -15.26 -1.65
C PHE A 83 -9.96 -15.88 -0.43
N PHE A 84 -9.56 -15.07 0.56
CA PHE A 84 -9.00 -15.57 1.82
C PHE A 84 -10.07 -15.89 2.89
N TYR A 85 -11.33 -15.51 2.67
CA TYR A 85 -12.40 -15.72 3.66
C TYR A 85 -13.52 -16.64 3.15
N VAL A 86 -13.41 -17.12 1.92
CA VAL A 86 -14.29 -18.11 1.27
C VAL A 86 -13.58 -19.45 1.22
#